data_AF-A0A5N7ZMY0-F1
#
_entry.id   AF-A0A5N7ZMY0-F1
#
_cell.length_a   1.000
_cell.length_b   1.000
_cell.length_c   1.000
_cell.angle_alpha   90.00
_cell.angle_beta   90.00
_cell.angle_gamma   90.00
#
_symmetry.space_group_name_H-M   'P 1'
#
loop_
_entity.id
_entity.type
_entity.pdbx_description
1 polymer ?
#
loop_
_entity_poly.entity_id
_entity_poly.type
_entity_poly.pdbx_seq_one_letter_code
_entity_poly.pdbx_strand_id
1 'polypeptide(L)' 'HKWIYGIFMVNFLVLGYIGTQPPSPPLNITSQIGTLLYLAFFFLMPVWSRLGTFKQVPERVTFHAH' A
#
# COMPACT_ATOMS: atom_id res chain seq x y z
N HIS A 1 -8.82 -6.15 0.77
CA HIS A 1 -8.00 -4.91 0.73
C HIS A 1 -7.07 -4.79 1.92
N LYS A 2 -7.53 -5.01 3.17
CA LYS A 2 -6.69 -4.92 4.39
C LYS A 2 -5.35 -5.66 4.29
N TRP A 3 -5.34 -6.84 3.68
CA TRP A 3 -4.13 -7.63 3.42
C TRP A 3 -3.12 -6.96 2.47
N ILE A 4 -3.58 -6.22 1.44
CA ILE A 4 -2.72 -5.51 0.49
C ILE A 4 -1.98 -4.37 1.22
N TYR A 5 -2.67 -3.65 2.10
CA TYR A 5 -2.06 -2.64 2.96
C TYR A 5 -1.04 -3.25 3.93
N GLY A 6 -1.32 -4.45 4.46
CA GLY A 6 -0.37 -5.19 5.31
C GLY A 6 0.91 -5.58 4.58
N ILE A 7 0.80 -6.11 3.35
CA ILE A 7 1.96 -6.44 2.51
C ILE A 7 2.77 -5.19 2.18
N PHE A 8 2.11 -4.08 1.85
CA PHE A 8 2.78 -2.81 1.59
C PHE A 8 3.54 -2.28 2.81
N MET A 9 2.94 -2.36 4.00
CA MET A 9 3.59 -1.97 5.26
C MET A 9 4.87 -2.78 5.50
N VAL A 10 4.80 -4.11 5.35
CA VAL A 10 5.98 -4.98 5.52
C VAL A 10 7.06 -4.64 4.50
N ASN A 11 6.68 -4.45 3.22
CA ASN A 11 7.62 -4.06 2.18
C ASN A 11 8.31 -2.71 2.48
N PHE A 12 7.56 -1.74 3.01
CA PHE A 12 8.10 -0.44 3.40
C PHE A 12 9.13 -0.55 4.53
N LEU A 13 8.84 -1.37 5.55
CA LEU A 13 9.77 -1.62 6.65
C LEU A 13 11.03 -2.36 6.19
N VAL A 14 10.88 -3.35 5.30
CA VAL A 14 12.00 -4.12 4.74
C VAL A 14 12.92 -3.23 3.91
N LEU A 15 12.36 -2.41 3.02
CA LEU A 15 13.15 -1.44 2.24
C LEU A 15 13.84 -0.41 3.13
N GLY A 16 13.13 0.11 4.14
CA GLY A 16 13.70 1.03 5.11
C GLY A 16 14.89 0.42 5.86
N TYR A 17 14.77 -0.84 6.28
CA TYR A 17 15.85 -1.57 6.95
C TYR A 17 17.04 -1.80 5.99
N ILE A 18 16.79 -2.33 4.80
CA ILE A 18 17.84 -2.64 3.83
C ILE A 18 18.57 -1.37 3.36
N GLY A 19 17.87 -0.23 3.27
CA GLY A 19 18.48 1.06 2.94
C GLY A 19 19.49 1.58 3.96
N THR A 20 19.50 1.04 5.19
CA THR A 20 20.52 1.37 6.22
C THR A 20 21.75 0.46 6.16
N GLN A 21 21.68 -0.65 5.42
CA GLN A 21 22.74 -1.64 5.33
C GLN A 21 23.70 -1.30 4.18
N PRO A 22 24.97 -1.71 4.27
CA PRO A 22 25.91 -1.57 3.16
C PRO A 22 25.43 -2.37 1.93
N PRO A 23 25.72 -1.89 0.71
CA PRO A 23 25.29 -2.55 -0.50
C PRO A 23 25.90 -3.95 -0.61
N SER A 24 25.05 -4.95 -0.79
CA SER A 24 25.46 -6.32 -1.09
C SER A 24 24.61 -6.91 -2.22
N PRO A 25 25.13 -7.88 -2.98
CA PRO A 25 24.39 -8.49 -4.09
C PRO A 25 22.98 -8.99 -3.73
N PRO A 26 22.75 -9.73 -2.63
CA PRO A 26 21.40 -10.18 -2.29
C PRO A 26 20.48 -9.02 -1.89
N LEU A 27 20.97 -8.05 -1.13
CA LEU A 27 20.19 -6.88 -0.72
C LEU A 27 19.79 -6.00 -1.90
N ASN A 28 20.63 -5.91 -2.93
CA ASN A 28 20.32 -5.15 -4.15
C ASN A 28 19.15 -5.77 -4.91
N ILE A 29 19.14 -7.10 -5.08
CA ILE A 29 18.01 -7.81 -5.70
C ILE A 29 16.73 -7.62 -4.89
N THR A 30 16.80 -7.75 -3.56
CA THR A 30 15.65 -7.51 -2.69
C THR A 30 15.14 -6.07 -2.78
N SER A 31 16.02 -5.08 -2.82
CA SER A 31 15.66 -3.66 -2.99
C SER A 31 14.98 -3.37 -4.32
N GLN A 32 15.41 -4.02 -5.41
CA GLN A 32 14.77 -3.87 -6.72
C GLN A 32 13.35 -4.44 -6.71
N ILE A 33 13.18 -5.66 -6.17
CA ILE A 33 11.85 -6.30 -6.04
C ILE A 33 10.94 -5.46 -5.15
N GLY A 34 11.45 -5.01 -4.00
CA GLY A 34 10.70 -4.19 -3.06
C GLY A 34 10.26 -2.86 -3.68
N THR A 35 11.12 -2.22 -4.47
CA THR A 35 10.80 -0.98 -5.19
C THR A 35 9.71 -1.22 -6.23
N LEU A 36 9.77 -2.33 -6.96
CA LEU A 36 8.75 -2.69 -7.94
C LEU A 36 7.40 -2.95 -7.26
N LEU A 37 7.37 -3.65 -6.13
CA LEU A 37 6.16 -3.85 -5.32
C LEU A 37 5.60 -2.52 -4.78
N TYR A 38 6.47 -1.62 -4.33
CA TYR A 38 6.08 -0.30 -3.86
C TYR A 38 5.37 0.49 -4.97
N LEU A 39 5.96 0.57 -6.16
CA LEU A 39 5.36 1.27 -7.30
C LEU A 39 4.08 0.59 -7.79
N ALA A 40 4.08 -0.75 -7.88
CA ALA A 40 2.91 -1.53 -8.29
C ALA A 40 1.71 -1.31 -7.35
N PHE A 41 1.94 -1.15 -6.04
CA PHE A 41 0.88 -0.84 -5.08
C PHE A 41 0.14 0.46 -5.44
N PHE A 42 0.88 1.54 -5.72
CA PHE A 42 0.30 2.83 -6.12
C PHE A 42 -0.33 2.77 -7.50
N PHE A 43 0.33 2.12 -8.47
CA PHE A 43 -0.18 1.98 -9.83
C PHE A 43 -1.49 1.18 -9.87
N LEU A 44 -1.57 0.10 -9.10
CA LEU A 44 -2.76 -0.75 -9.04
C LEU A 44 -3.84 -0.17 -8.11
N MET A 45 -3.54 0.84 -7.28
CA MET A 45 -4.48 1.49 -6.35
C MET A 45 -5.88 1.75 -6.95
N PRO A 46 -6.02 2.37 -8.14
CA PRO A 46 -7.32 2.58 -8.75
C PRO A 46 -8.09 1.27 -9.07
N VAL A 47 -7.39 0.16 -9.33
CA VAL A 47 -8.01 -1.12 -9.66
C VAL A 47 -8.55 -1.80 -8.40
N TRP A 48 -7.69 -2.04 -7.40
CA TRP A 48 -8.13 -2.78 -6.21
C TRP A 48 -8.98 -1.95 -5.25
N SER A 49 -8.87 -0.61 -5.24
CA SER A 49 -9.77 0.26 -4.48
C SER A 49 -11.22 0.20 -5.01
N ARG A 50 -11.40 0.17 -6.34
CA ARG A 50 -12.73 0.07 -6.98
C ARG A 50 -13.42 -1.27 -6.76
N LEU A 51 -12.67 -2.34 -6.53
CA LEU A 51 -13.21 -3.66 -6.20
C LEU A 51 -13.74 -3.75 -4.75
N GLY A 52 -13.58 -2.69 -3.95
CA GLY A 52 -14.09 -2.62 -2.58
C GLY A 52 -15.54 -2.15 -2.52
N THR A 53 -16.31 -2.75 -1.62
CA THR A 53 -17.62 -2.20 -1.24
C THR A 53 -17.41 -1.05 -0.27
N PHE A 54 -17.81 0.16 -0.68
CA PHE A 54 -17.75 1.33 0.19
C PHE A 54 -18.85 1.24 1.26
N LYS A 55 -18.48 1.51 2.52
CA LYS A 55 -19.47 1.67 3.59
C LYS A 55 -20.34 2.89 3.29
N GLN A 56 -21.64 2.81 3.55
CA GLN A 56 -22.52 3.97 3.39
C GLN A 56 -22.09 5.13 4.28
N VAL A 57 -22.31 6.34 3.75
CA VAL A 57 -22.05 7.60 4.44
C VAL A 57 -22.98 7.69 5.67
N PRO A 58 -22.50 8.17 6.82
CA PRO A 58 -23.35 8.30 8.02
C PRO A 58 -24.54 9.25 7.82
N GLU A 59 -25.64 9.03 8.55
CA GLU A 59 -26.88 9.82 8.47
C GLU A 59 -26.70 11.30 8.85
N ARG A 60 -25.68 11.64 9.64
CA ARG A 60 -25.33 13.04 9.95
C ARG A 60 -24.90 13.88 8.75
N VAL A 61 -24.61 13.25 7.60
CA VAL A 61 -24.19 13.93 6.37
C VAL A 61 -25.33 14.00 5.34
N THR A 62 -26.46 13.33 5.60
CA THR A 62 -27.71 13.55 4.87
C THR A 62 -28.43 14.73 5.49
N PHE A 63 -28.44 15.86 4.77
CA PHE A 63 -29.18 17.05 5.19
C PHE A 63 -30.69 16.71 5.23
N HIS A 64 -31.31 16.85 6.40
CA HIS A 64 -32.76 16.83 6.54
C HIS A 64 -33.23 18.28 6.63
N ALA A 65 -34.04 18.73 5.67
CA ALA A 65 -34.69 20.04 5.76
C ALA A 65 -35.73 20.00 6.89
N HIS A 66 -35.75 21.06 7.70
CA HIS A 66 -36.74 21.28 8.75
C HIS A 66 -38.11 21.65 8.18
#